data_AF-A0A3C1VNV1-F1
#
_entry.id   AF-A0A3C1VNV1-F1
#
_cell.length_a   1.000
_cell.length_b   1.000
_cell.length_c   1.000
_cell.angle_alpha   90.00
_cell.angle_beta   90.00
_cell.angle_gamma   90.00
#
_symmetry.space_group_name_H-M   'P 1'
#
loop_
_entity.id
_entity.type
_entity.pdbx_description
1 polymer ?
#
loop_
_entity_poly.entity_id
_entity_poly.type
_entity_poly.pdbx_seq_one_letter_code
_entity_poly.pdbx_strand_id
1 'polypeptide(L)'
;VIFLNADRIPWAISAIATEAFNPTAMSGGMLGVMIMGFQRAVFSNEAGIGSAAIAHSAVKTQEPVTEGFVALMEPFIDTVVICTLTALVILTTVYEPELAGAGMQGIELTSRAFGSTLSWSTVPLSIIAIMFAFSTLLSWSYYGLKGWTYIIGESAKAEIVFKTIFCGFAALGCMIQLDAVLDFSDALVFVIALPNIFGLYILAPIIKRELKSYQARIKSGEIPNLRKQP
;
A
#
# COMPACT_ATOMS: atom_id res chain seq x y z
N VAL A 1 16.82 -12.58 -8.88
CA VAL A 1 17.54 -12.42 -7.60
C VAL A 1 17.17 -13.53 -6.62
N ILE A 2 15.91 -13.70 -6.23
CA ILE A 2 15.48 -14.75 -5.28
C ILE A 2 15.96 -16.15 -5.69
N PHE A 3 15.72 -16.56 -6.94
CA PHE A 3 16.20 -17.87 -7.45
C PHE A 3 17.72 -18.03 -7.40
N LEU A 4 18.48 -16.95 -7.59
CA LEU A 4 19.94 -16.98 -7.54
C LEU A 4 20.48 -17.06 -6.09
N ASN A 5 19.64 -16.75 -5.11
CA ASN A 5 19.94 -16.83 -3.68
C ASN A 5 19.01 -17.83 -2.98
N ALA A 6 18.57 -18.87 -3.70
CA ALA A 6 17.55 -19.80 -3.23
C ALA A 6 17.95 -20.51 -1.92
N ASP A 7 19.24 -20.79 -1.76
CA ASP A 7 19.80 -21.44 -0.57
C ASP A 7 19.54 -20.65 0.72
N ARG A 8 19.35 -19.33 0.61
CA ARG A 8 19.12 -18.42 1.74
C ARG A 8 17.63 -18.22 2.05
N ILE A 9 16.72 -18.71 1.21
CA ILE A 9 15.27 -18.54 1.40
C ILE A 9 14.79 -19.16 2.72
N PRO A 10 15.16 -20.41 3.10
CA PRO A 10 14.72 -21.00 4.35
C PRO A 10 15.15 -20.17 5.56
N TRP A 11 16.39 -19.66 5.53
CA TRP A 11 16.90 -18.77 6.56
C TRP A 11 16.12 -17.44 6.60
N ALA A 12 15.87 -16.81 5.45
CA ALA A 12 15.15 -15.54 5.39
C ALA A 12 13.71 -15.65 5.95
N ILE A 13 12.99 -16.73 5.62
CA ILE A 13 11.65 -16.99 6.16
C ILE A 13 11.72 -17.22 7.68
N SER A 14 12.71 -18.01 8.13
CA SER A 14 12.93 -18.22 9.57
C SER A 14 13.23 -16.90 10.28
N ALA A 15 14.08 -16.05 9.70
CA ALA A 15 14.47 -14.77 10.27
C ALA A 15 13.28 -13.81 10.38
N ILE A 16 12.43 -13.73 9.35
CA ILE A 16 11.18 -12.94 9.41
C ILE A 16 10.32 -13.42 10.60
N ALA A 17 10.13 -14.75 10.72
CA ALA A 17 9.31 -15.31 11.78
C ALA A 17 9.95 -15.09 13.17
N THR A 18 11.26 -15.26 13.34
CA THR A 18 11.89 -15.10 14.65
C THR A 18 11.98 -13.64 15.06
N GLU A 19 12.38 -12.74 14.16
CA GLU A 19 12.58 -11.32 14.47
C GLU A 19 11.24 -10.57 14.64
N ALA A 20 10.19 -10.97 13.92
CA ALA A 20 8.87 -10.36 14.10
C ALA A 20 8.29 -10.57 15.52
N PHE A 21 8.64 -11.68 16.17
CA PHE A 21 8.20 -12.01 17.54
C PHE A 21 9.30 -11.80 18.59
N ASN A 22 10.45 -11.21 18.22
CA ASN A 22 11.57 -11.01 19.12
C ASN A 22 11.34 -9.79 20.03
N PRO A 23 11.22 -9.95 21.36
CA PRO A 23 10.96 -8.85 22.28
C PRO A 23 12.12 -7.86 22.45
N THR A 24 13.31 -8.14 21.92
CA THR A 24 14.48 -7.26 22.05
C THR A 24 14.83 -6.48 20.78
N ALA A 25 14.09 -6.66 19.68
CA ALA A 25 14.45 -6.10 18.38
C ALA A 25 14.24 -4.57 18.26
N MET A 26 13.49 -3.93 19.17
CA MET A 26 13.19 -2.48 19.11
C MET A 26 12.89 -1.89 20.49
N SER A 27 13.07 -0.57 20.66
CA SER A 27 12.60 0.17 21.85
C SER A 27 11.07 0.09 21.94
N GLY A 28 10.54 -0.79 22.81
CA GLY A 28 9.11 -1.15 22.86
C GLY A 28 8.85 -2.66 22.68
N GLY A 29 9.91 -3.43 22.41
CA GLY A 29 9.88 -4.87 22.24
C GLY A 29 8.93 -5.34 21.15
N MET A 30 8.31 -6.51 21.36
CA MET A 30 7.41 -7.13 20.38
C MET A 30 6.25 -6.20 19.96
N LEU A 31 5.72 -5.41 20.89
CA LEU A 31 4.65 -4.45 20.58
C LEU A 31 5.14 -3.34 19.64
N GLY A 32 6.36 -2.82 19.84
CA GLY A 32 6.94 -1.79 18.97
C GLY A 32 7.15 -2.29 17.54
N VAL A 33 7.70 -3.51 17.39
CA VAL A 33 7.90 -4.15 16.07
C VAL A 33 6.56 -4.35 15.35
N MET A 34 5.53 -4.83 16.06
CA MET A 34 4.20 -5.00 15.48
C MET A 34 3.58 -3.67 15.04
N ILE A 35 3.68 -2.62 15.87
CA ILE A 35 3.15 -1.29 15.53
C ILE A 35 3.83 -0.75 14.27
N MET A 36 5.16 -0.82 14.19
CA MET A 36 5.89 -0.38 13.00
C MET A 36 5.48 -1.19 11.75
N GLY A 37 5.33 -2.51 11.90
CA GLY A 37 4.86 -3.38 10.83
C GLY A 37 3.46 -2.99 10.33
N PHE A 38 2.52 -2.73 11.24
CA PHE A 38 1.18 -2.27 10.88
C PHE A 38 1.18 -0.89 10.23
N GLN A 39 1.94 0.08 10.76
CA GLN A 39 2.06 1.42 10.17
C GLN A 39 2.53 1.30 8.72
N ARG A 40 3.66 0.61 8.48
CA ARG A 40 4.22 0.47 7.13
C ARG A 40 3.30 -0.33 6.19
N ALA A 41 2.59 -1.35 6.70
CA ALA A 41 1.61 -2.10 5.92
C ALA A 41 0.42 -1.24 5.47
N VAL A 42 -0.12 -0.41 6.37
CA VAL A 42 -1.23 0.52 6.07
C VAL A 42 -0.81 1.56 5.04
N PHE A 43 0.46 2.01 5.03
CA PHE A 43 0.97 2.88 3.97
C PHE A 43 1.05 2.21 2.60
N SER A 44 1.34 0.92 2.58
CA SER A 44 1.51 0.19 1.32
C SER A 44 0.16 -0.08 0.66
N ASN A 45 -0.79 -0.62 1.43
CA ASN A 45 -2.06 -1.10 0.88
C ASN A 45 -3.29 -0.22 1.16
N GLU A 46 -3.12 0.87 1.91
CA GLU A 46 -4.19 1.82 2.24
C GLU A 46 -5.40 1.20 2.97
N ALA A 47 -5.24 0.02 3.59
CA ALA A 47 -6.32 -0.68 4.25
C ALA A 47 -6.85 0.13 5.45
N GLY A 48 -8.16 0.36 5.46
CA GLY A 48 -8.84 1.09 6.53
C GLY A 48 -8.78 2.62 6.41
N ILE A 49 -8.04 3.19 5.46
CA ILE A 49 -7.99 4.65 5.22
C ILE A 49 -9.25 5.12 4.48
N GLY A 50 -9.78 4.32 3.56
CA GLY A 50 -10.97 4.64 2.77
C GLY A 50 -10.70 5.41 1.47
N SER A 51 -9.43 5.70 1.16
CA SER A 51 -8.98 6.35 -0.08
C SER A 51 -9.26 5.50 -1.33
N ALA A 52 -8.93 4.20 -1.30
CA ALA A 52 -9.15 3.30 -2.43
C ALA A 52 -10.63 3.27 -2.89
N ALA A 53 -11.57 3.37 -1.94
CA ALA A 53 -13.00 3.40 -2.25
C ALA A 53 -13.40 4.60 -3.15
N ILE A 54 -12.64 5.71 -3.11
CA ILE A 54 -12.85 6.87 -3.98
C ILE A 54 -12.59 6.50 -5.45
N ALA A 55 -11.52 5.76 -5.74
CA ALA A 55 -11.26 5.25 -7.10
C ALA A 55 -12.33 4.25 -7.53
N HIS A 56 -12.61 3.24 -6.70
CA HIS A 56 -13.56 2.17 -7.02
C HIS A 56 -15.00 2.69 -7.20
N SER A 57 -15.36 3.79 -6.53
CA SER A 57 -16.67 4.44 -6.72
C SER A 57 -16.89 5.04 -8.12
N ALA A 58 -15.81 5.29 -8.88
CA ALA A 58 -15.90 5.80 -10.24
C ALA A 58 -16.12 4.69 -11.28
N VAL A 59 -16.01 3.42 -10.89
CA VAL A 59 -16.21 2.28 -11.79
C VAL A 59 -17.69 2.12 -12.13
N LYS A 60 -17.97 1.86 -13.41
CA LYS A 60 -19.31 1.60 -13.91
C LYS A 60 -19.70 0.14 -13.63
N THR A 61 -20.16 -0.12 -12.41
CA THR A 61 -20.75 -1.42 -12.03
C THR A 61 -22.21 -1.24 -11.62
N GLN A 62 -23.04 -2.26 -11.87
CA GLN A 62 -24.38 -2.36 -11.27
C GLN A 62 -24.36 -3.16 -9.96
N GLU A 63 -23.23 -3.79 -9.63
CA GLU A 63 -23.07 -4.68 -8.49
C GLU A 63 -21.86 -4.21 -7.66
N PRO A 64 -22.04 -3.30 -6.68
CA PRO A 64 -20.94 -2.74 -5.88
C PRO A 64 -20.07 -3.81 -5.19
N VAL A 65 -20.66 -4.97 -4.91
CA VAL A 65 -19.97 -6.11 -4.31
C VAL A 65 -18.87 -6.66 -5.23
N THR A 66 -19.01 -6.57 -6.56
CA THR A 66 -17.95 -7.00 -7.49
C THR A 66 -16.70 -6.15 -7.33
N GLU A 67 -16.88 -4.83 -7.28
CA GLU A 67 -15.77 -3.89 -7.07
C GLU A 67 -15.14 -4.06 -5.69
N GLY A 68 -15.93 -4.41 -4.68
CA GLY A 68 -15.38 -4.83 -3.38
C GLY A 68 -14.41 -6.01 -3.49
N PHE A 69 -14.69 -7.01 -4.33
CA PHE A 69 -13.77 -8.13 -4.56
C PHE A 69 -12.54 -7.72 -5.39
N VAL A 70 -12.69 -6.82 -6.36
CA VAL A 70 -11.57 -6.29 -7.15
C VAL A 70 -10.64 -5.47 -6.25
N ALA A 71 -11.19 -4.60 -5.40
CA ALA A 71 -10.45 -3.78 -4.45
C ALA A 71 -9.63 -4.64 -3.46
N LEU A 72 -10.12 -5.83 -3.07
CA LEU A 72 -9.35 -6.75 -2.22
C LEU A 72 -8.10 -7.33 -2.90
N MET A 73 -7.99 -7.26 -4.23
CA MET A 73 -6.77 -7.68 -4.93
C MET A 73 -5.63 -6.68 -4.78
N GLU A 74 -5.93 -5.39 -4.54
CA GLU A 74 -4.92 -4.36 -4.32
C GLU A 74 -4.01 -4.66 -3.11
N PRO A 75 -4.53 -4.85 -1.87
CA PRO A 75 -3.69 -5.19 -0.72
C PRO A 75 -3.02 -6.56 -0.86
N PHE A 76 -3.65 -7.51 -1.56
CA PHE A 76 -3.06 -8.82 -1.77
C PHE A 76 -1.83 -8.75 -2.69
N ILE A 77 -1.96 -8.11 -3.85
CA ILE A 77 -0.85 -7.98 -4.78
C ILE A 77 0.24 -7.13 -4.15
N ASP A 78 -0.10 -5.96 -3.59
CA ASP A 78 0.88 -5.04 -3.04
C ASP A 78 1.61 -5.62 -1.82
N THR A 79 0.90 -5.90 -0.72
CA THR A 79 1.54 -6.29 0.54
C THR A 79 1.93 -7.76 0.58
N VAL A 80 1.05 -8.67 0.14
CA VAL A 80 1.31 -10.11 0.30
C VAL A 80 2.30 -10.59 -0.74
N VAL A 81 2.22 -10.10 -1.98
CA VAL A 81 3.11 -10.54 -3.07
C VAL A 81 4.31 -9.60 -3.21
N ILE A 82 4.10 -8.33 -3.54
CA ILE A 82 5.21 -7.42 -3.92
C ILE A 82 6.10 -7.05 -2.74
N CYS A 83 5.54 -6.67 -1.58
CA CYS A 83 6.35 -6.36 -0.39
C CYS A 83 7.10 -7.58 0.12
N THR A 84 6.47 -8.77 0.14
CA THR A 84 7.14 -10.02 0.53
C THR A 84 8.30 -10.35 -0.41
N LEU A 85 8.11 -10.23 -1.73
CA LEU A 85 9.20 -10.45 -2.69
C LEU A 85 10.34 -9.46 -2.49
N THR A 86 10.03 -8.19 -2.22
CA THR A 86 11.03 -7.15 -1.94
C THR A 86 11.80 -7.46 -0.65
N ALA A 87 11.09 -7.82 0.43
CA ALA A 87 11.71 -8.22 1.70
C ALA A 87 12.60 -9.45 1.53
N LEU A 88 12.15 -10.47 0.78
CA LEU A 88 12.96 -11.65 0.48
C LEU A 88 14.21 -11.31 -0.33
N VAL A 89 14.12 -10.40 -1.30
CA VAL A 89 15.31 -9.93 -2.01
C VAL A 89 16.30 -9.28 -1.04
N ILE A 90 15.85 -8.35 -0.20
CA ILE A 90 16.72 -7.68 0.79
C ILE A 90 17.39 -8.71 1.72
N LEU A 91 16.60 -9.61 2.31
CA LEU A 91 17.09 -10.59 3.30
C LEU A 91 18.03 -11.63 2.68
N THR A 92 17.78 -12.04 1.44
CA THR A 92 18.62 -13.05 0.79
C THR A 92 19.94 -12.49 0.27
N THR A 93 20.05 -11.17 0.05
CA THR A 93 21.24 -10.57 -0.57
C THR A 93 22.09 -9.73 0.38
N VAL A 94 21.49 -8.87 1.21
CA VAL A 94 22.19 -7.80 1.96
C VAL A 94 22.07 -7.96 3.47
N TYR A 95 21.60 -9.09 4.00
CA TYR A 95 21.53 -9.25 5.44
C TYR A 95 22.91 -9.46 6.07
N GLU A 96 23.69 -8.38 6.14
CA GLU A 96 24.76 -8.16 7.09
C GLU A 96 24.26 -7.12 8.10
N PRO A 97 24.33 -7.39 9.41
CA PRO A 97 23.89 -6.46 10.45
C PRO A 97 24.50 -5.05 10.33
N GLU A 98 25.67 -4.94 9.70
CA GLU A 98 26.37 -3.67 9.46
C GLU A 98 25.65 -2.75 8.46
N LEU A 99 24.92 -3.30 7.49
CA LEU A 99 24.15 -2.53 6.51
C LEU A 99 22.84 -1.96 7.11
N ALA A 100 22.27 -2.63 8.12
CA ALA A 100 21.14 -2.11 8.89
C ALA A 100 21.51 -0.90 9.76
N GLY A 101 22.79 -0.76 10.14
CA GLY A 101 23.32 0.37 10.92
C GLY A 101 23.79 1.57 10.07
N ALA A 102 23.88 1.42 8.75
CA ALA A 102 24.48 2.43 7.87
C ALA A 102 23.51 3.56 7.44
N GLY A 103 22.31 3.65 8.03
CA GLY A 103 21.34 4.72 7.74
C GLY A 103 20.72 4.68 6.34
N MET A 104 20.87 3.56 5.61
CA MET A 104 20.27 3.40 4.29
C MET A 104 18.77 3.11 4.40
N GLN A 105 17.96 3.88 3.67
CA GLN A 105 16.50 3.79 3.71
C GLN A 105 15.88 3.73 2.31
N GLY A 106 14.66 3.20 2.25
CA GLY A 106 13.81 3.23 1.06
C GLY A 106 14.45 2.57 -0.16
N ILE A 107 14.46 3.30 -1.28
CA ILE A 107 14.91 2.78 -2.57
C ILE A 107 16.41 2.52 -2.66
N GLU A 108 17.23 3.18 -1.82
CA GLU A 108 18.66 2.93 -1.81
C GLU A 108 18.95 1.50 -1.36
N LEU A 109 18.26 1.05 -0.30
CA LEU A 109 18.41 -0.29 0.25
C LEU A 109 18.03 -1.36 -0.78
N THR A 110 16.89 -1.21 -1.44
CA THR A 110 16.45 -2.16 -2.48
C THR A 110 17.39 -2.14 -3.68
N SER A 111 17.84 -0.97 -4.12
CA SER A 111 18.78 -0.84 -5.24
C SER A 111 20.11 -1.53 -4.98
N ARG A 112 20.66 -1.40 -3.76
CA ARG A 112 21.88 -2.15 -3.38
C ARG A 112 21.61 -3.64 -3.27
N ALA A 113 20.45 -4.04 -2.76
CA ALA A 113 20.08 -5.44 -2.64
C ALA A 113 20.00 -6.16 -3.97
N PHE A 114 19.39 -5.53 -4.97
CA PHE A 114 19.38 -6.07 -6.31
C PHE A 114 20.75 -5.96 -7.00
N GLY A 115 21.46 -4.83 -6.84
CA GLY A 115 22.78 -4.59 -7.41
C GLY A 115 23.86 -5.57 -6.96
N SER A 116 23.79 -6.05 -5.71
CA SER A 116 24.72 -7.04 -5.16
C SER A 116 24.66 -8.40 -5.87
N THR A 117 23.50 -8.79 -6.39
CA THR A 117 23.32 -10.03 -7.16
C THR A 117 23.41 -9.79 -8.66
N LEU A 118 22.87 -8.68 -9.14
CA LEU A 118 22.81 -8.30 -10.55
C LEU A 118 23.27 -6.85 -10.70
N SER A 119 24.54 -6.64 -11.03
CA SER A 119 25.15 -5.30 -11.12
C SER A 119 24.46 -4.35 -12.12
N TRP A 120 23.77 -4.88 -13.14
CA TRP A 120 23.04 -4.11 -14.15
C TRP A 120 21.61 -3.73 -13.73
N SER A 121 21.08 -4.33 -12.66
CA SER A 121 19.66 -4.22 -12.27
C SER A 121 19.25 -2.85 -11.75
N THR A 122 20.20 -2.04 -11.28
CA THR A 122 19.96 -0.75 -10.63
C THR A 122 19.26 0.24 -11.57
N VAL A 123 19.68 0.30 -12.84
CA VAL A 123 19.11 1.25 -13.81
C VAL A 123 17.64 0.92 -14.14
N PRO A 124 17.27 -0.33 -14.52
CA PRO A 124 15.87 -0.71 -14.67
C PRO A 124 15.02 -0.49 -13.40
N LEU A 125 15.56 -0.78 -12.21
CA LEU A 125 14.85 -0.59 -10.96
C LEU A 125 14.54 0.88 -10.68
N SER A 126 15.47 1.80 -10.97
CA SER A 126 15.22 3.23 -10.85
C SER A 126 14.08 3.68 -11.78
N ILE A 127 14.01 3.16 -13.01
CA ILE A 127 12.92 3.47 -13.94
C ILE A 127 11.58 2.97 -13.39
N ILE A 128 11.54 1.71 -12.92
CA ILE A 128 10.34 1.12 -12.32
C ILE A 128 9.88 1.93 -11.11
N ALA A 129 10.81 2.36 -10.27
CA ALA A 129 10.48 3.16 -9.10
C ALA A 129 9.93 4.54 -9.43
N ILE A 130 10.44 5.20 -10.48
CA ILE A 130 9.89 6.47 -10.97
C ILE A 130 8.44 6.23 -11.44
N MET A 131 8.19 5.15 -12.18
CA MET A 131 6.82 4.81 -12.61
C MET A 131 5.90 4.51 -11.42
N PHE A 132 6.39 3.80 -10.41
CA PHE A 132 5.63 3.50 -9.21
C PHE A 132 5.28 4.78 -8.44
N ALA A 133 6.28 5.62 -8.13
CA ALA A 133 6.08 6.91 -7.48
C ALA A 133 5.11 7.82 -8.25
N PHE A 134 5.24 7.84 -9.59
CA PHE A 134 4.34 8.61 -10.44
C PHE A 134 2.88 8.10 -10.38
N SER A 135 2.68 6.77 -10.40
CA SER A 135 1.34 6.20 -10.27
C SER A 135 0.68 6.56 -8.92
N THR A 136 1.43 6.50 -7.82
CA THR A 136 0.94 6.90 -6.49
C THR A 136 0.59 8.38 -6.45
N LEU A 137 1.43 9.25 -7.03
CA LEU A 137 1.15 10.69 -7.13
C LEU A 137 -0.16 10.97 -7.86
N LEU A 138 -0.44 10.26 -8.97
CA LEU A 138 -1.68 10.43 -9.72
C LEU A 138 -2.90 9.98 -8.91
N SER A 139 -2.86 8.80 -8.30
CA SER A 139 -3.97 8.27 -7.49
C SER A 139 -4.28 9.19 -6.31
N TRP A 140 -3.27 9.60 -5.55
CA TRP A 140 -3.45 10.50 -4.40
C TRP A 140 -3.86 11.92 -4.81
N SER A 141 -3.40 12.40 -5.97
CA SER A 141 -3.91 13.65 -6.54
C SER A 141 -5.42 13.56 -6.83
N TYR A 142 -5.88 12.44 -7.40
CA TYR A 142 -7.29 12.22 -7.66
C TYR A 142 -8.12 12.08 -6.37
N TYR A 143 -7.65 11.30 -5.39
CA TYR A 143 -8.31 11.13 -4.10
C TYR A 143 -8.47 12.47 -3.37
N GLY A 144 -7.37 13.23 -3.28
CA GLY A 144 -7.38 14.54 -2.66
C GLY A 144 -8.26 15.53 -3.42
N LEU A 145 -8.25 15.49 -4.76
CA LEU A 145 -9.10 16.36 -5.58
C LEU A 145 -10.59 16.11 -5.30
N LYS A 146 -11.02 14.84 -5.21
CA LYS A 146 -12.41 14.50 -4.91
C LYS A 146 -12.81 14.94 -3.50
N GLY A 147 -11.93 14.76 -2.51
CA GLY A 147 -12.14 15.31 -1.17
C GLY A 147 -12.24 16.83 -1.15
N TRP A 148 -11.37 17.52 -1.91
CA TRP A 148 -11.35 18.97 -2.04
C TRP A 148 -12.64 19.51 -2.68
N THR A 149 -13.07 18.94 -3.80
CA THR A 149 -14.30 19.36 -4.48
C THR A 149 -15.56 19.01 -3.69
N TYR A 150 -15.52 17.99 -2.83
CA TYR A 150 -16.63 17.68 -1.93
C TYR A 150 -16.86 18.81 -0.90
N ILE A 151 -15.79 19.43 -0.40
CA ILE A 151 -15.88 20.50 0.61
C ILE A 151 -16.17 21.86 -0.03
N ILE A 152 -15.46 22.21 -1.09
CA ILE A 152 -15.47 23.56 -1.68
C ILE A 152 -16.46 23.69 -2.84
N GLY A 153 -16.95 22.56 -3.36
CA GLY A 153 -17.81 22.49 -4.54
C GLY A 153 -17.04 22.25 -5.84
N GLU A 154 -17.73 21.68 -6.82
CA GLU A 154 -17.16 21.39 -8.14
C GLU A 154 -17.05 22.68 -8.99
N SER A 155 -15.82 23.09 -9.28
CA SER A 155 -15.55 24.15 -10.25
C SER A 155 -14.15 24.02 -10.85
N ALA A 156 -13.98 24.42 -12.11
CA ALA A 156 -12.68 24.41 -12.78
C ALA A 156 -11.61 25.20 -12.00
N LYS A 157 -12.02 26.30 -11.35
CA LYS A 157 -11.13 27.10 -10.50
C LYS A 157 -10.67 26.30 -9.26
N ALA A 158 -11.60 25.66 -8.56
CA ALA A 158 -11.27 24.84 -7.39
C ALA A 158 -10.32 23.69 -7.75
N GLU A 159 -10.53 23.03 -8.90
CA GLU A 159 -9.64 21.96 -9.36
C GLU A 159 -8.22 22.46 -9.68
N ILE A 160 -8.11 23.58 -10.40
CA ILE A 160 -6.79 24.13 -10.78
C ILE A 160 -6.03 24.57 -9.54
N VAL A 161 -6.70 25.19 -8.56
CA VAL A 161 -6.10 25.57 -7.28
C VAL A 161 -5.57 24.32 -6.56
N PHE A 162 -6.37 23.27 -6.42
CA PHE A 162 -5.93 22.02 -5.79
C PHE A 162 -4.72 21.41 -6.52
N LYS A 163 -4.79 21.25 -7.84
CA LYS A 163 -3.70 20.67 -8.65
C LYS A 163 -2.41 21.48 -8.52
N THR A 164 -2.51 22.81 -8.47
CA THR A 164 -1.35 23.71 -8.30
C THR A 164 -0.72 23.53 -6.92
N ILE A 165 -1.53 23.49 -5.86
CA ILE A 165 -1.06 23.24 -4.49
C ILE A 165 -0.41 21.84 -4.40
N PHE A 166 -1.07 20.82 -4.94
CA PHE A 166 -0.57 19.44 -4.94
C PHE A 166 0.79 19.32 -5.63
N CYS A 167 0.96 19.89 -6.82
CA CYS A 167 2.26 19.90 -7.52
C CYS A 167 3.32 20.68 -6.74
N GLY A 168 2.93 21.78 -6.07
CA GLY A 168 3.82 22.54 -5.19
C GLY A 168 4.33 21.69 -4.02
N PHE A 169 3.44 20.97 -3.32
CA PHE A 169 3.83 20.06 -2.25
C PHE A 169 4.63 18.86 -2.74
N ALA A 170 4.34 18.34 -3.94
CA ALA A 170 5.15 17.28 -4.55
C ALA A 170 6.60 17.74 -4.78
N ALA A 171 6.80 18.96 -5.26
CA ALA A 171 8.13 19.55 -5.43
C ALA A 171 8.83 19.81 -4.08
N LEU A 172 8.09 20.29 -3.07
CA LEU A 172 8.63 20.47 -1.71
C LEU A 172 9.02 19.15 -1.06
N GLY A 173 8.27 18.07 -1.31
CA GLY A 173 8.56 16.74 -0.81
C GLY A 173 9.94 16.22 -1.22
N CYS A 174 10.45 16.64 -2.38
CA CYS A 174 11.80 16.29 -2.84
C CYS A 174 12.93 16.91 -1.99
N MET A 175 12.63 17.89 -1.12
CA MET A 175 13.61 18.61 -0.30
C MET A 175 13.54 18.24 1.18
N ILE A 176 12.54 17.45 1.61
CA ILE A 176 12.33 17.08 3.01
C ILE A 176 12.94 15.70 3.28
N GLN A 177 13.46 15.51 4.49
CA GLN A 177 13.98 14.20 4.92
C GLN A 177 12.86 13.15 4.97
N LEU A 178 13.19 11.92 4.54
CA LEU A 178 12.24 10.82 4.44
C LEU A 178 11.55 10.52 5.77
N ASP A 179 12.31 10.39 6.87
CA ASP A 179 11.78 10.10 8.20
C ASP A 179 10.72 11.12 8.64
N ALA A 180 10.99 12.42 8.44
CA ALA A 180 10.05 13.48 8.79
C ALA A 180 8.75 13.42 7.97
N VAL A 181 8.85 13.05 6.68
CA VAL A 181 7.67 12.86 5.82
C VAL A 181 6.87 11.64 6.26
N LEU A 182 7.55 10.54 6.61
CA LEU A 182 6.90 9.32 7.09
C LEU A 182 6.19 9.56 8.41
N ASP A 183 6.83 10.17 9.41
CA ASP A 183 6.22 10.47 10.71
C ASP A 183 4.99 11.39 10.58
N PHE A 184 5.08 12.43 9.74
CA PHE A 184 3.96 13.31 9.46
C PHE A 184 2.82 12.57 8.76
N SER A 185 3.15 11.71 7.80
CA SER A 185 2.16 10.91 7.08
C SER A 185 1.48 9.91 8.01
N ASP A 186 2.23 9.22 8.87
CA ASP A 186 1.73 8.25 9.86
C ASP A 186 0.64 8.90 10.74
N ALA A 187 0.87 10.14 11.18
CA ALA A 187 -0.10 10.91 11.94
C ALA A 187 -1.37 11.26 11.12
N LEU A 188 -1.20 11.69 9.86
CA LEU A 188 -2.35 12.03 8.99
C LEU A 188 -3.20 10.81 8.64
N VAL A 189 -2.56 9.69 8.31
CA VAL A 189 -3.24 8.42 8.02
C VAL A 189 -4.08 7.97 9.21
N PHE A 190 -3.55 8.09 10.43
CA PHE A 190 -4.30 7.80 11.64
C PHE A 190 -5.57 8.66 11.77
N VAL A 191 -5.44 9.98 11.54
CA VAL A 191 -6.58 10.92 11.60
C VAL A 191 -7.67 10.59 10.57
N ILE A 192 -7.30 10.13 9.38
CA ILE A 192 -8.26 9.77 8.31
C ILE A 192 -8.86 8.38 8.54
N ALA A 193 -8.06 7.43 9.01
CA ALA A 193 -8.50 6.05 9.23
C ALA A 193 -9.55 5.94 10.34
N LEU A 194 -9.42 6.70 11.44
CA LEU A 194 -10.36 6.67 12.57
C LEU A 194 -11.83 6.91 12.16
N PRO A 195 -12.20 8.04 11.53
CA PRO A 195 -13.59 8.28 11.13
C PRO A 195 -14.05 7.29 10.07
N ASN A 196 -13.17 6.85 9.15
CA ASN A 196 -13.53 5.87 8.14
C ASN A 196 -13.86 4.50 8.74
N ILE A 197 -13.01 3.97 9.62
CA ILE A 197 -13.24 2.70 10.32
C ILE A 197 -14.51 2.76 11.17
N PHE A 198 -14.75 3.87 11.85
CA PHE A 198 -15.97 4.09 12.61
C PHE A 198 -17.22 4.06 11.70
N GLY A 199 -17.16 4.75 10.56
CA GLY A 199 -18.23 4.71 9.54
C GLY A 199 -18.48 3.31 8.99
N LEU A 200 -17.41 2.57 8.67
CA LEU A 200 -17.49 1.18 8.22
C LEU A 200 -18.12 0.27 9.27
N TYR A 201 -17.83 0.47 10.55
CA TYR A 201 -18.43 -0.30 11.64
C TYR A 201 -19.95 -0.07 11.71
N ILE A 202 -20.40 1.17 11.57
CA ILE A 202 -21.83 1.53 11.51
C ILE A 202 -22.50 0.92 10.26
N LEU A 203 -21.82 0.97 9.11
CA LEU A 203 -22.34 0.47 7.83
C LEU A 203 -22.17 -1.04 7.63
N ALA A 204 -21.45 -1.74 8.53
CA ALA A 204 -21.19 -3.17 8.44
C ALA A 204 -22.46 -4.04 8.24
N PRO A 205 -23.62 -3.76 8.89
CA PRO A 205 -24.85 -4.50 8.65
C PRO A 205 -25.37 -4.36 7.21
N ILE A 206 -25.23 -3.18 6.61
CA ILE A 206 -25.65 -2.91 5.23
C ILE A 206 -24.75 -3.68 4.27
N ILE A 207 -23.43 -3.56 4.43
CA ILE A 207 -22.46 -4.29 3.60
C ILE A 207 -22.71 -5.80 3.66
N LYS A 208 -22.98 -6.34 4.86
CA LYS A 208 -23.30 -7.75 5.06
C LYS A 208 -24.59 -8.17 4.37
N ARG A 209 -25.60 -7.30 4.33
CA ARG A 209 -26.87 -7.56 3.63
C ARG A 209 -26.67 -7.58 2.12
N GLU A 210 -25.96 -6.60 1.57
CA GLU A 210 -25.65 -6.52 0.14
C GLU A 210 -24.84 -7.74 -0.33
N LEU A 211 -23.81 -8.13 0.42
CA LEU A 211 -23.01 -9.32 0.13
C LEU A 211 -23.86 -10.61 0.11
N LYS A 212 -24.76 -10.78 1.09
CA LYS A 212 -25.68 -11.94 1.13
C LYS A 212 -26.64 -11.93 -0.05
N SER A 213 -27.21 -10.78 -0.39
CA SER A 213 -28.10 -10.61 -1.54
C SER A 213 -27.39 -11.00 -2.84
N TYR A 214 -26.20 -10.45 -3.07
CA TYR A 214 -25.37 -10.75 -4.22
C TYR A 214 -25.05 -12.26 -4.34
N GLN A 215 -24.65 -12.89 -3.24
CA GLN A 215 -24.38 -14.34 -3.23
C GLN A 215 -25.64 -15.18 -3.51
N ALA A 216 -26.81 -14.75 -3.05
CA ALA A 216 -28.07 -15.42 -3.34
C ALA A 216 -28.43 -15.30 -4.83
N ARG A 217 -28.27 -14.11 -5.42
CA ARG A 217 -28.55 -13.81 -6.84
C ARG A 217 -27.59 -14.53 -7.81
N ILE A 218 -26.33 -14.74 -7.40
CA ILE A 218 -25.41 -15.64 -8.13
C ILE A 218 -25.89 -17.09 -8.07
N LYS A 219 -26.35 -17.56 -6.91
CA LYS A 219 -26.78 -18.96 -6.74
C LYS A 219 -28.10 -19.25 -7.47
N SER A 220 -29.02 -18.28 -7.53
CA SER A 220 -30.28 -18.40 -8.28
C SER A 220 -30.09 -18.30 -9.79
N GLY A 221 -28.93 -17.83 -10.26
CA GLY A 221 -28.63 -17.62 -11.67
C GLY A 221 -29.17 -16.31 -12.24
N GLU A 222 -29.70 -15.43 -11.40
CA GLU A 222 -30.12 -14.08 -11.79
C GLU A 222 -28.93 -13.23 -12.24
N ILE A 223 -27.78 -13.41 -11.59
CA ILE A 223 -26.50 -12.89 -12.05
C ILE A 223 -25.77 -14.03 -12.78
N PRO A 224 -25.45 -13.89 -14.08
CA PRO A 224 -24.75 -14.93 -14.83
C PRO A 224 -23.37 -15.17 -14.23
N ASN A 225 -23.11 -16.42 -13.85
CA ASN A 225 -21.80 -16.82 -13.35
C ASN A 225 -20.87 -17.09 -14.55
N LEU A 226 -20.09 -16.08 -14.93
CA LEU A 226 -19.13 -16.14 -16.03
C LEU A 226 -18.02 -17.20 -15.84
N ARG A 227 -17.88 -17.79 -14.65
CA ARG A 227 -16.94 -18.90 -14.38
C ARG A 227 -17.49 -20.26 -14.80
N LYS A 228 -18.80 -20.36 -14.99
CA LYS A 228 -19.52 -21.59 -15.41
C LYS A 228 -20.05 -21.51 -16.84
N GLN A 229 -19.96 -20.35 -17.48
CA GLN A 229 -20.28 -20.17 -18.89
C GLN A 229 -18.97 -20.20 -19.67
N PRO A 230 -18.82 -21.09 -20.67
CA PRO A 230 -17.59 -21.23 -21.46
C PRO A 230 -17.31 -20.01 -22.33
#